data_AF-A0A9W9N5J6-F1
#
_entry.id   AF-A0A9W9N5J6-F1
#
_cell.length_a   1.000
_cell.length_b   1.000
_cell.length_c   1.000
_cell.angle_alpha   90.00
_cell.angle_beta   90.00
_cell.angle_gamma   90.00
#
_symmetry.space_group_name_H-M   'P 1'
#
loop_
_entity.id
_entity.type
_entity.pdbx_description
1 polymer ?
#
loop_
_entity_poly.entity_id
_entity_poly.type
_entity_poly.pdbx_seq_one_letter_code
_entity_poly.pdbx_strand_id
1 'polypeptide(L)'
;MAAYSSSYSEVGENFVLARYLNSIEIPTAENSSIMSENSVPDPETPKSKKSTLKLSTTPITPERQTVSFANVLHTQSPGSAKSGRSTSSVTYKSRMYFSELEARGILESDEPPTEYETIINILEDRNKGRQALSPDTSDMFDQCLLVPGNEATIQTAIVPSLINLCGIILDSKTHTAVEAQFVSQCVIPLKFQPRNKSPNKIPSPHPDLTVGLRREIFRIYQAAFYELDAIAAPVNCAPSILFPCFSLEVKGDSGGADASTKNRNNAANMLYNLRQLATQAGGNEHAQQSFDGVVRVLSATVTQQSITISAHWTVFSEETKDLSFYSYQLKYIDIKHLTNSQWNDVSTWLQNAIEFVVQRTQDQVESDLKCLNDDILLQSPIQRSEKETDNPFPSYTASTSRKRHCPDV
;
A
#
# COMPACT_ATOMS: atom_id res chain seq x y z
N MET A 1 -7.13 -15.67 -31.25
CA MET A 1 -8.22 -15.68 -30.26
C MET A 1 -7.87 -16.66 -29.17
N ALA A 2 -7.34 -16.18 -28.05
CA ALA A 2 -7.16 -16.96 -26.83
C ALA A 2 -8.19 -16.45 -25.83
N ALA A 3 -9.12 -17.30 -25.43
CA ALA A 3 -10.10 -16.99 -24.41
C ALA A 3 -9.42 -17.10 -23.03
N TYR A 4 -9.24 -15.96 -22.36
CA TYR A 4 -8.85 -15.96 -20.95
C TYR A 4 -10.10 -16.19 -20.11
N SER A 5 -10.10 -17.30 -19.37
CA SER A 5 -11.09 -17.64 -18.35
C SER A 5 -10.97 -16.67 -17.18
N SER A 6 -11.80 -15.62 -17.15
CA SER A 6 -11.95 -14.74 -16.01
C SER A 6 -12.74 -15.44 -14.91
N SER A 7 -12.03 -16.13 -14.03
CA SER A 7 -12.56 -16.61 -12.75
C SER A 7 -11.63 -16.11 -11.64
N TYR A 8 -11.55 -14.78 -11.50
CA TYR A 8 -11.01 -14.18 -10.28
C TYR A 8 -12.10 -14.25 -9.22
N SER A 9 -11.90 -15.08 -8.20
CA SER A 9 -12.74 -15.08 -7.01
C SER A 9 -12.44 -13.82 -6.19
N GLU A 10 -13.25 -12.78 -6.32
CA GLU A 10 -13.30 -11.60 -5.42
C GLU A 10 -13.43 -11.99 -3.92
N VAL A 11 -13.77 -13.25 -3.64
CA VAL A 11 -13.97 -13.82 -2.30
C VAL A 11 -12.66 -13.85 -1.47
N GLY A 12 -11.48 -13.77 -2.10
CA GLY A 12 -10.19 -13.79 -1.41
C GLY A 12 -9.73 -12.44 -0.86
N GLU A 13 -10.10 -11.33 -1.50
CA GLU A 13 -9.55 -9.99 -1.22
C GLU A 13 -9.94 -9.44 0.15
N ASN A 14 -11.00 -9.99 0.75
CA ASN A 14 -11.63 -9.44 1.94
C ASN A 14 -11.57 -10.31 3.19
N PHE A 15 -10.95 -11.50 3.21
CA PHE A 15 -11.04 -12.33 4.42
C PHE A 15 -10.21 -11.78 5.58
N VAL A 16 -9.02 -11.24 5.29
CA VAL A 16 -8.18 -10.57 6.29
C VAL A 16 -8.80 -9.22 6.66
N LEU A 17 -9.20 -8.41 5.67
CA LEU A 17 -9.87 -7.13 5.92
C LEU A 17 -11.19 -7.30 6.70
N ALA A 18 -11.97 -8.34 6.43
CA ALA A 18 -13.19 -8.66 7.18
C ALA A 18 -12.90 -9.11 8.61
N ARG A 19 -11.81 -9.86 8.87
CA ARG A 19 -11.36 -10.14 10.25
C ARG A 19 -10.95 -8.86 10.97
N TYR A 20 -10.28 -7.95 10.26
CA TYR A 20 -9.92 -6.64 10.75
C TYR A 20 -11.17 -5.79 11.09
N LEU A 21 -12.14 -5.72 10.18
CA LEU A 21 -13.38 -4.96 10.36
C LEU A 21 -14.29 -5.58 11.43
N ASN A 22 -14.34 -6.91 11.56
CA ASN A 22 -15.09 -7.59 12.62
C ASN A 22 -14.55 -7.29 14.03
N SER A 23 -13.33 -6.75 14.13
CA SER A 23 -12.71 -6.34 15.39
C SER A 23 -12.95 -4.86 15.73
N ILE A 24 -13.56 -4.11 14.81
CA ILE A 24 -13.80 -2.67 14.94
C ILE A 24 -15.31 -2.47 15.10
N GLU A 25 -15.75 -1.95 16.25
CA GLU A 25 -17.13 -1.48 16.40
C GLU A 25 -17.34 -0.27 15.49
N ILE A 26 -18.12 -0.45 14.41
CA ILE A 26 -18.50 0.65 13.51
C ILE A 26 -19.59 1.46 14.24
N PRO A 27 -19.38 2.77 14.52
CA PRO A 27 -20.43 3.60 15.09
C PRO A 27 -21.62 3.62 14.12
N THR A 28 -22.78 3.16 14.57
CA THR A 28 -24.02 3.28 13.81
C THR A 28 -24.26 4.77 13.59
N ALA A 29 -24.18 5.23 12.33
CA ALA A 29 -24.52 6.61 12.00
C ALA A 29 -25.99 6.83 12.40
N GLU A 30 -26.22 7.56 13.49
CA GLU A 30 -27.55 8.04 13.83
C GLU A 30 -27.98 9.00 12.72
N ASN A 31 -29.00 8.59 11.98
CA ASN A 31 -29.68 9.43 10.99
C ASN A 31 -30.18 10.69 11.68
N SER A 32 -29.45 11.80 11.54
CA SER A 32 -29.94 13.13 11.88
C SER A 32 -30.95 13.57 10.83
N SER A 33 -32.19 13.11 11.00
CA SER A 33 -33.36 13.66 10.31
C SER A 33 -33.56 15.09 10.78
N ILE A 34 -33.05 16.05 10.00
CA ILE A 34 -33.37 17.46 10.10
C ILE A 34 -34.82 17.64 9.65
N MET A 35 -35.75 17.73 10.60
CA MET A 35 -37.02 18.42 10.39
C MET A 35 -36.98 19.72 11.19
N SER A 36 -37.02 20.83 10.45
CA SER A 36 -37.17 22.16 10.98
C SER A 36 -38.62 22.40 11.35
N GLU A 37 -38.87 22.88 12.57
CA GLU A 37 -40.05 23.68 12.84
C GLU A 37 -39.71 24.76 13.87
N ASN A 38 -39.89 26.01 13.43
CA ASN A 38 -39.65 27.23 14.18
C ASN A 38 -40.77 27.47 15.19
N SER A 39 -40.43 27.93 16.40
CA SER A 39 -41.29 28.78 17.23
C SER A 39 -40.46 29.49 18.33
N VAL A 40 -40.55 30.82 18.31
CA VAL A 40 -39.88 31.84 19.14
C VAL A 40 -40.58 31.99 20.53
N PRO A 41 -39.91 32.55 21.56
CA PRO A 41 -40.13 32.23 22.98
C PRO A 41 -40.91 33.30 23.76
N ASP A 42 -41.33 32.99 24.99
CA ASP A 42 -41.14 33.85 26.18
C ASP A 42 -41.52 33.14 27.51
N PRO A 43 -41.21 33.71 28.71
CA PRO A 43 -40.57 32.97 29.80
C PRO A 43 -41.43 32.86 31.06
N GLU A 44 -41.03 32.02 32.02
CA GLU A 44 -41.03 32.30 33.47
C GLU A 44 -40.48 31.12 34.29
N THR A 45 -40.02 31.44 35.49
CA THR A 45 -39.03 30.73 36.33
C THR A 45 -39.65 29.72 37.34
N PRO A 46 -38.99 29.31 38.44
CA PRO A 46 -38.25 28.06 38.56
C PRO A 46 -38.83 27.12 39.65
N LYS A 47 -38.73 25.80 39.50
CA LYS A 47 -38.92 24.88 40.65
C LYS A 47 -37.90 23.77 40.70
N SER A 48 -37.14 23.80 41.80
CA SER A 48 -36.25 22.76 42.28
C SER A 48 -37.03 21.50 42.65
N LYS A 49 -36.54 20.33 42.23
CA LYS A 49 -36.82 19.07 42.90
C LYS A 49 -35.53 18.26 43.03
N LYS A 50 -35.07 18.20 44.28
CA LYS A 50 -34.15 17.18 44.80
C LYS A 50 -34.68 15.81 44.44
N SER A 51 -33.84 14.96 43.84
CA SER A 51 -34.07 13.51 43.83
C SER A 51 -32.83 12.83 44.37
N THR A 52 -33.04 12.15 45.49
CA THR A 52 -32.10 11.32 46.22
C THR A 52 -32.16 9.92 45.61
N LEU A 53 -31.09 9.48 44.94
CA LEU A 53 -30.94 8.07 44.56
C LEU A 53 -29.82 7.44 45.36
N LYS A 54 -30.23 6.55 46.25
CA LYS A 54 -29.41 5.65 47.05
C LYS A 54 -28.72 4.66 46.12
N LEU A 55 -27.40 4.60 46.16
CA LEU A 55 -26.61 3.50 45.61
C LEU A 55 -26.81 2.28 46.53
N SER A 56 -27.43 1.22 46.01
CA SER A 56 -27.44 -0.10 46.63
C SER A 56 -26.37 -0.95 45.94
N THR A 57 -25.35 -1.32 46.70
CA THR A 57 -24.29 -2.27 46.32
C THR A 57 -24.78 -3.70 46.49
N THR A 58 -24.76 -4.50 45.44
CA THR A 58 -24.58 -5.96 45.54
C THR A 58 -23.87 -6.48 44.29
N PRO A 59 -22.81 -7.29 44.42
CA PRO A 59 -21.92 -7.65 43.34
C PRO A 59 -22.49 -8.78 42.49
N ILE A 60 -22.43 -8.63 41.16
CA ILE A 60 -22.64 -9.73 40.23
C ILE A 60 -21.27 -10.14 39.71
N THR A 61 -20.84 -11.31 40.16
CA THR A 61 -19.71 -12.08 39.65
C THR A 61 -20.00 -12.50 38.20
N PRO A 62 -19.12 -12.22 37.22
CA PRO A 62 -19.10 -12.99 35.98
C PRO A 62 -18.05 -14.09 36.10
N GLU A 63 -18.51 -15.31 35.86
CA GLU A 63 -17.71 -16.52 35.74
C GLU A 63 -16.50 -16.33 34.81
N ARG A 64 -15.35 -16.83 35.27
CA ARG A 64 -14.18 -17.08 34.44
C ARG A 64 -14.54 -18.07 33.34
N GLN A 65 -14.75 -17.59 32.12
CA GLN A 65 -14.50 -18.39 30.93
C GLN A 65 -13.06 -18.14 30.48
N THR A 66 -12.17 -19.01 30.95
CA THR A 66 -10.80 -19.13 30.47
C THR A 66 -10.84 -19.78 29.09
N VAL A 67 -10.90 -18.99 28.02
CA VAL A 67 -10.66 -19.51 26.67
C VAL A 67 -9.16 -19.46 26.42
N SER A 68 -8.52 -20.59 26.73
CA SER A 68 -7.17 -20.93 26.31
C SER A 68 -7.17 -21.17 24.80
N PHE A 69 -6.51 -20.31 24.02
CA PHE A 69 -6.21 -20.62 22.62
C PHE A 69 -4.86 -21.32 22.55
N ALA A 70 -4.94 -22.64 22.42
CA ALA A 70 -3.80 -23.50 22.17
C ALA A 70 -3.19 -23.18 20.80
N ASN A 71 -1.86 -23.07 20.80
CA ASN A 71 -1.00 -23.11 19.62
C ASN A 71 -1.38 -24.27 18.69
N VAL A 72 -1.76 -23.97 17.44
CA VAL A 72 -1.87 -25.00 16.40
C VAL A 72 -0.56 -25.02 15.61
N LEU A 73 0.21 -26.07 15.87
CA LEU A 73 1.42 -26.45 15.17
C LEU A 73 1.15 -26.76 13.69
N HIS A 74 2.02 -26.23 12.84
CA HIS A 74 2.81 -26.94 11.82
C HIS A 74 2.29 -28.32 11.33
N THR A 75 1.92 -28.40 10.05
CA THR A 75 2.05 -29.63 9.26
C THR A 75 2.75 -29.33 7.95
N GLN A 76 3.88 -30.00 7.74
CA GLN A 76 4.69 -29.98 6.53
C GLN A 76 4.10 -30.86 5.42
N SER A 77 4.50 -30.48 4.20
CA SER A 77 4.40 -31.03 2.83
C SER A 77 4.30 -32.56 2.62
N PRO A 78 3.96 -32.98 1.38
CA PRO A 78 4.95 -33.81 0.67
C PRO A 78 5.11 -33.45 -0.83
N GLY A 79 6.34 -33.65 -1.37
CA GLY A 79 6.53 -33.88 -2.82
C GLY A 79 7.80 -33.32 -3.44
N SER A 80 8.90 -34.06 -3.33
CA SER A 80 10.23 -33.78 -3.89
C SER A 80 10.28 -33.85 -5.43
N ALA A 81 10.89 -32.84 -6.06
CA ALA A 81 11.71 -33.01 -7.26
C ALA A 81 12.99 -32.16 -7.14
N LYS A 82 14.14 -32.84 -7.07
CA LYS A 82 15.47 -32.22 -7.10
C LYS A 82 15.68 -31.54 -8.45
N SER A 83 15.87 -30.23 -8.46
CA SER A 83 16.65 -29.54 -9.48
C SER A 83 17.45 -28.41 -8.83
N GLY A 84 18.76 -28.45 -9.04
CA GLY A 84 19.72 -27.62 -8.34
C GLY A 84 19.61 -26.14 -8.71
N ARG A 85 19.53 -25.31 -7.66
CA ARG A 85 20.38 -24.14 -7.39
C ARG A 85 19.84 -23.60 -6.08
N SER A 86 20.50 -23.92 -4.96
CA SER A 86 20.12 -23.37 -3.66
C SER A 86 20.45 -21.88 -3.66
N THR A 87 19.54 -21.05 -4.17
CA THR A 87 19.57 -19.62 -3.93
C THR A 87 19.24 -19.44 -2.45
N SER A 88 20.23 -19.02 -1.66
CA SER A 88 19.99 -18.63 -0.27
C SER A 88 18.98 -17.49 -0.26
N SER A 89 17.80 -17.74 0.29
CA SER A 89 16.82 -16.69 0.58
C SER A 89 17.31 -15.91 1.80
N VAL A 90 17.51 -14.62 1.65
CA VAL A 90 17.92 -13.71 2.73
C VAL A 90 16.68 -13.27 3.48
N THR A 91 16.61 -13.51 4.80
CA THR A 91 15.49 -13.03 5.63
C THR A 91 15.71 -11.57 6.03
N TYR A 92 14.63 -10.84 6.28
CA TYR A 92 14.66 -9.43 6.73
C TYR A 92 15.61 -9.16 7.90
N LYS A 93 15.80 -10.14 8.80
CA LYS A 93 16.64 -10.03 10.00
C LYS A 93 18.13 -10.30 9.79
N SER A 94 18.54 -10.64 8.56
CA SER A 94 19.94 -11.03 8.31
C SER A 94 20.80 -9.83 7.97
N ARG A 95 22.07 -9.81 8.43
CA ARG A 95 23.04 -8.76 8.04
C ARG A 95 23.20 -8.63 6.52
N MET A 96 23.02 -9.74 5.81
CA MET A 96 23.06 -9.79 4.34
C MET A 96 21.92 -8.97 3.72
N TYR A 97 20.80 -8.80 4.41
CA TYR A 97 19.67 -8.02 3.90
C TYR A 97 20.03 -6.54 3.72
N PHE A 98 20.71 -5.93 4.70
CA PHE A 98 21.16 -4.53 4.60
C PHE A 98 22.09 -4.31 3.40
N SER A 99 23.12 -5.15 3.26
CA SER A 99 24.05 -5.07 2.12
C SER A 99 23.35 -5.29 0.78
N GLU A 100 22.30 -6.13 0.73
CA GLU A 100 21.50 -6.34 -0.47
C GLU A 100 20.58 -5.16 -0.81
N LEU A 101 20.12 -4.39 0.20
CA LEU A 101 19.39 -3.14 -0.01
C LEU A 101 20.33 -2.05 -0.55
N GLU A 102 21.51 -1.89 0.04
CA GLU A 102 22.54 -0.94 -0.43
C GLU A 102 22.97 -1.27 -1.87
N ALA A 103 23.14 -2.56 -2.20
CA ALA A 103 23.46 -3.00 -3.57
C ALA A 103 22.33 -2.71 -4.58
N ARG A 104 21.11 -2.46 -4.11
CA ARG A 104 19.96 -1.98 -4.92
C ARG A 104 19.84 -0.46 -4.90
N GLY A 105 20.72 0.25 -4.19
CA GLY A 105 20.68 1.70 -4.03
C GLY A 105 19.63 2.18 -3.05
N ILE A 106 19.14 1.32 -2.14
CA ILE A 106 18.17 1.70 -1.11
C ILE A 106 18.97 2.17 0.10
N LEU A 107 18.89 3.47 0.39
CA LEU A 107 19.76 4.17 1.32
C LEU A 107 18.97 4.97 2.35
N GLU A 108 19.54 5.14 3.53
CA GLU A 108 19.13 6.16 4.49
C GLU A 108 19.82 7.48 4.13
N SER A 109 19.08 8.58 4.15
CA SER A 109 19.63 9.91 3.97
C SER A 109 19.94 10.53 5.32
N ASP A 110 21.12 11.12 5.46
CA ASP A 110 21.44 12.00 6.59
C ASP A 110 20.84 13.40 6.39
N GLU A 111 20.50 13.76 5.15
CA GLU A 111 19.92 15.05 4.79
C GLU A 111 18.40 14.95 4.59
N PRO A 112 17.63 15.94 5.09
CA PRO A 112 16.20 15.98 4.87
C PRO A 112 15.86 16.20 3.38
N PRO A 113 14.70 15.73 2.90
CA PRO A 113 14.25 16.06 1.55
C PRO A 113 14.05 17.57 1.42
N THR A 114 14.18 18.12 0.21
CA THR A 114 13.99 19.55 -0.08
C THR A 114 12.65 20.09 0.43
N GLU A 115 11.62 19.24 0.48
CA GLU A 115 10.25 19.59 0.89
C GLU A 115 9.97 19.35 2.38
N TYR A 116 11.00 19.10 3.19
CA TYR A 116 10.87 18.71 4.59
C TYR A 116 9.95 19.64 5.39
N GLU A 117 10.21 20.94 5.39
CA GLU A 117 9.41 21.92 6.14
C GLU A 117 7.95 21.93 5.68
N THR A 118 7.70 21.84 4.38
CA THR A 118 6.34 21.76 3.82
C THR A 118 5.63 20.51 4.32
N ILE A 119 6.30 19.36 4.32
CA ILE A 119 5.70 18.11 4.78
C ILE A 119 5.42 18.18 6.28
N ILE A 120 6.36 18.64 7.11
CA ILE A 120 6.17 18.77 8.57
C ILE A 120 4.97 19.67 8.88
N ASN A 121 4.87 20.83 8.23
CA ASN A 121 3.72 21.72 8.41
C ASN A 121 2.39 21.04 8.04
N ILE A 122 2.35 20.24 6.97
CA ILE A 122 1.17 19.47 6.60
C ILE A 122 0.86 18.38 7.62
N LEU A 123 1.88 17.68 8.13
CA LEU A 123 1.69 16.68 9.16
C LEU A 123 1.05 17.33 10.40
N GLU A 124 1.47 18.53 10.78
CA GLU A 124 1.03 19.22 11.99
C GLU A 124 -0.27 20.04 11.85
N ASP A 125 -0.83 20.15 10.65
CA ASP A 125 -2.07 20.88 10.41
C ASP A 125 -3.29 20.17 11.01
N ARG A 126 -3.89 20.80 12.03
CA ARG A 126 -5.07 20.30 12.77
C ARG A 126 -6.41 20.73 12.15
N ASN A 127 -6.42 21.58 11.13
CA ASN A 127 -7.66 22.22 10.65
C ASN A 127 -8.47 21.37 9.64
N LYS A 128 -8.02 20.16 9.30
CA LYS A 128 -8.64 19.34 8.25
C LYS A 128 -9.92 18.59 8.63
N GLY A 129 -10.55 18.91 9.76
CA GLY A 129 -11.83 18.29 10.17
C GLY A 129 -11.77 16.77 10.34
N ARG A 130 -10.60 16.25 10.75
CA ARG A 130 -10.34 14.81 10.82
C ARG A 130 -10.99 14.15 12.01
N GLN A 131 -11.20 12.84 11.91
CA GLN A 131 -11.77 12.04 12.98
C GLN A 131 -10.79 12.00 14.15
N ALA A 132 -11.16 12.71 15.23
CA ALA A 132 -10.51 12.58 16.52
C ALA A 132 -10.73 11.17 17.06
N LEU A 133 -9.73 10.64 17.75
CA LEU A 133 -9.87 9.44 18.56
C LEU A 133 -10.85 9.72 19.70
N SER A 134 -11.74 8.78 19.96
CA SER A 134 -12.57 8.85 21.16
C SER A 134 -11.69 8.74 22.41
N PRO A 135 -12.05 9.36 23.55
CA PRO A 135 -11.31 9.20 24.81
C PRO A 135 -11.11 7.73 25.19
N ASP A 136 -12.14 6.90 25.01
CA ASP A 136 -12.09 5.46 25.32
C ASP A 136 -11.07 4.71 24.45
N THR A 137 -10.90 5.14 23.19
CA THR A 137 -9.91 4.56 22.26
C THR A 137 -8.48 4.87 22.73
N SER A 138 -8.22 6.08 23.20
CA SER A 138 -6.89 6.45 23.71
C SER A 138 -6.53 5.68 24.99
N ASP A 139 -7.48 5.55 25.92
CA ASP A 139 -7.28 4.77 27.15
C ASP A 139 -7.02 3.28 26.84
N MET A 140 -7.67 2.74 25.81
CA MET A 140 -7.40 1.38 25.31
C MET A 140 -5.97 1.25 24.78
N PHE A 141 -5.44 2.24 24.06
CA PHE A 141 -4.08 2.18 23.52
C PHE A 141 -3.04 2.03 24.63
N ASP A 142 -3.14 2.86 25.67
CA ASP A 142 -2.23 2.81 26.81
C ASP A 142 -2.25 1.42 27.47
N GLN A 143 -3.43 0.80 27.62
CA GLN A 143 -3.54 -0.55 28.16
C GLN A 143 -2.94 -1.61 27.24
N CYS A 144 -3.20 -1.52 25.94
CA CYS A 144 -2.70 -2.50 24.95
C CYS A 144 -1.18 -2.45 24.81
N LEU A 145 -0.58 -1.27 24.94
CA LEU A 145 0.86 -1.04 24.80
C LEU A 145 1.65 -1.40 26.06
N LEU A 146 1.00 -1.56 27.21
CA LEU A 146 1.64 -2.04 28.44
C LEU A 146 1.90 -3.55 28.46
N VAL A 147 1.29 -4.32 27.54
CA VAL A 147 1.44 -5.78 27.48
C VAL A 147 2.61 -6.14 26.55
N PRO A 148 3.73 -6.69 27.04
CA PRO A 148 4.86 -7.06 26.18
C PRO A 148 4.46 -8.12 25.14
N GLY A 149 4.95 -7.96 23.90
CA GLY A 149 4.71 -8.94 22.83
C GLY A 149 3.30 -8.87 22.21
N ASN A 150 2.59 -7.75 22.40
CA ASN A 150 1.22 -7.58 21.95
C ASN A 150 1.09 -7.10 20.49
N GLU A 151 1.96 -7.59 19.60
CA GLU A 151 2.05 -7.16 18.20
C GLU A 151 0.70 -7.27 17.48
N ALA A 152 0.01 -8.39 17.69
CA ALA A 152 -1.29 -8.65 17.09
C ALA A 152 -2.32 -7.57 17.47
N THR A 153 -2.41 -7.17 18.74
CA THR A 153 -3.35 -6.12 19.15
C THR A 153 -2.95 -4.74 18.66
N ILE A 154 -1.66 -4.41 18.61
CA ILE A 154 -1.21 -3.15 17.97
C ILE A 154 -1.70 -3.14 16.52
N GLN A 155 -1.51 -4.25 15.81
CA GLN A 155 -1.86 -4.38 14.40
C GLN A 155 -3.38 -4.35 14.17
N THR A 156 -4.20 -5.00 15.02
CA THR A 156 -5.64 -5.17 14.78
C THR A 156 -6.53 -4.15 15.48
N ALA A 157 -6.08 -3.49 16.55
CA ALA A 157 -6.89 -2.55 17.32
C ALA A 157 -6.35 -1.10 17.26
N ILE A 158 -5.03 -0.94 17.45
CA ILE A 158 -4.42 0.40 17.53
C ILE A 158 -4.27 1.03 16.14
N VAL A 159 -3.56 0.34 15.24
CA VAL A 159 -3.25 0.87 13.91
C VAL A 159 -4.49 1.27 13.10
N PRO A 160 -5.56 0.45 13.01
CA PRO A 160 -6.75 0.82 12.26
C PRO A 160 -7.39 2.12 12.75
N SER A 161 -7.38 2.34 14.06
CA SER A 161 -7.93 3.52 14.70
C SER A 161 -7.03 4.75 14.47
N LEU A 162 -5.71 4.60 14.57
CA LEU A 162 -4.75 5.68 14.34
C LEU A 162 -4.78 6.23 12.91
N ILE A 163 -4.92 5.36 11.91
CA ILE A 163 -4.88 5.79 10.50
C ILE A 163 -6.28 6.10 9.94
N ASN A 164 -7.33 5.94 10.74
CA ASN A 164 -8.72 5.96 10.27
C ASN A 164 -8.95 4.99 9.09
N LEU A 165 -8.63 3.70 9.31
CA LEU A 165 -8.70 2.67 8.27
C LEU A 165 -10.10 2.58 7.64
N CYS A 166 -11.16 2.73 8.44
CA CYS A 166 -12.54 2.77 7.93
C CYS A 166 -12.74 3.92 6.94
N GLY A 167 -12.25 5.11 7.26
CA GLY A 167 -12.26 6.26 6.35
C GLY A 167 -11.53 5.97 5.05
N ILE A 168 -10.35 5.34 5.10
CA ILE A 168 -9.57 5.00 3.90
C ILE A 168 -10.28 3.92 3.06
N ILE A 169 -10.89 2.91 3.68
CA ILE A 169 -11.63 1.86 2.94
C ILE A 169 -12.84 2.43 2.19
N LEU A 170 -13.55 3.36 2.84
CA LEU A 170 -14.75 4.01 2.28
C LEU A 170 -14.41 5.16 1.32
N ASP A 171 -13.16 5.60 1.30
CA ASP A 171 -12.72 6.67 0.41
C ASP A 171 -12.75 6.23 -1.06
N SER A 172 -13.22 7.15 -1.91
CA SER A 172 -13.42 6.89 -3.33
C SER A 172 -12.14 6.98 -4.14
N LYS A 173 -11.08 7.60 -3.60
CA LYS A 173 -9.79 7.79 -4.28
C LYS A 173 -8.78 6.72 -3.91
N THR A 174 -8.88 6.15 -2.72
CA THR A 174 -7.91 5.22 -2.18
C THR A 174 -8.45 3.80 -2.05
N HIS A 175 -7.53 2.86 -1.95
CA HIS A 175 -7.81 1.49 -1.57
C HIS A 175 -6.67 0.95 -0.71
N THR A 176 -6.99 -0.02 0.14
CA THR A 176 -6.03 -0.58 1.11
C THR A 176 -5.97 -2.09 1.03
N ALA A 177 -4.78 -2.61 1.32
CA ALA A 177 -4.57 -4.04 1.53
C ALA A 177 -3.80 -4.24 2.83
N VAL A 178 -4.14 -5.32 3.51
CA VAL A 178 -3.54 -5.73 4.77
C VAL A 178 -2.79 -7.04 4.53
N GLU A 179 -1.54 -7.10 4.96
CA GLU A 179 -0.66 -8.26 4.83
C GLU A 179 -0.58 -8.82 3.40
N ALA A 180 -0.44 -7.93 2.41
CA ALA A 180 -0.44 -8.31 1.01
C ALA A 180 0.96 -8.28 0.40
N GLN A 181 1.33 -9.39 -0.25
CA GLN A 181 2.60 -9.51 -0.96
C GLN A 181 2.58 -8.77 -2.30
N PHE A 182 3.70 -8.15 -2.63
CA PHE A 182 3.91 -7.60 -3.97
C PHE A 182 4.31 -8.70 -4.96
N VAL A 183 3.89 -8.55 -6.21
CA VAL A 183 4.30 -9.37 -7.36
C VAL A 183 5.83 -9.31 -7.51
N SER A 184 6.45 -10.44 -7.84
CA SER A 184 7.92 -10.51 -7.95
C SER A 184 8.51 -9.68 -9.09
N GLN A 185 7.70 -9.37 -10.09
CA GLN A 185 8.04 -8.58 -11.28
C GLN A 185 8.27 -7.10 -10.95
N CYS A 186 7.72 -6.64 -9.83
CA CYS A 186 7.80 -5.26 -9.35
C CYS A 186 8.93 -5.04 -8.34
N VAL A 187 9.84 -6.01 -8.23
CA VAL A 187 10.97 -5.92 -7.31
C VAL A 187 12.15 -5.22 -7.97
N ILE A 188 12.75 -4.25 -7.28
CA ILE A 188 13.92 -3.51 -7.78
C ILE A 188 15.04 -4.48 -8.20
N PRO A 189 15.52 -4.38 -9.45
CA PRO A 189 16.65 -5.19 -9.91
C PRO A 189 17.95 -4.78 -9.21
N LEU A 190 18.89 -5.72 -9.12
CA LEU A 190 20.23 -5.42 -8.61
C LEU A 190 21.02 -4.53 -9.57
N LYS A 191 21.70 -3.51 -9.02
CA LYS A 191 22.58 -2.61 -9.80
C LYS A 191 23.72 -3.37 -10.47
N PHE A 192 24.34 -4.27 -9.73
CA PHE A 192 25.47 -5.07 -10.21
C PHE A 192 25.23 -6.55 -9.90
N GLN A 193 25.20 -7.39 -10.94
CA GLN A 193 25.31 -8.83 -10.78
C GLN A 193 26.80 -9.20 -10.75
N PRO A 194 27.39 -9.54 -9.60
CA PRO A 194 28.76 -10.06 -9.57
C PRO A 194 28.83 -11.32 -10.45
N ARG A 195 29.73 -11.31 -11.45
CA ARG A 195 29.89 -12.38 -12.47
C ARG A 195 29.96 -13.81 -11.91
N ASN A 196 30.31 -13.98 -10.62
CA ASN A 196 30.54 -15.26 -9.97
C ASN A 196 29.70 -15.54 -8.71
N LYS A 197 28.66 -14.74 -8.40
CA LYS A 197 27.75 -15.03 -7.27
C LYS A 197 26.31 -14.88 -7.72
N SER A 198 25.50 -15.91 -7.48
CA SER A 198 24.05 -15.75 -7.59
C SER A 198 23.63 -14.69 -6.57
N PRO A 199 22.86 -13.68 -6.98
CA PRO A 199 22.38 -12.69 -6.04
C PRO A 199 21.58 -13.36 -4.93
N ASN A 200 21.71 -12.86 -3.71
CA ASN A 200 20.82 -13.34 -2.67
C ASN A 200 19.40 -12.90 -3.01
N LYS A 201 18.47 -13.84 -2.92
CA LYS A 201 17.07 -13.52 -3.16
C LYS A 201 16.54 -12.84 -1.90
N ILE A 202 16.32 -11.52 -1.98
CA ILE A 202 15.50 -10.83 -0.98
C ILE A 202 14.03 -11.21 -1.20
N PRO A 203 13.23 -11.35 -0.13
CA PRO A 203 11.80 -11.56 -0.25
C PRO A 203 11.14 -10.38 -0.96
N SER A 204 10.07 -10.66 -1.72
CA SER A 204 9.21 -9.61 -2.26
C SER A 204 8.68 -8.73 -1.13
N PRO A 205 8.42 -7.43 -1.38
CA PRO A 205 7.75 -6.57 -0.42
C PRO A 205 6.47 -7.21 0.13
N HIS A 206 6.27 -7.09 1.43
CA HIS A 206 5.13 -7.65 2.14
C HIS A 206 4.73 -6.74 3.30
N PRO A 207 4.33 -5.49 3.02
CA PRO A 207 3.88 -4.54 4.03
C PRO A 207 2.71 -5.10 4.85
N ASP A 208 2.67 -4.75 6.14
CA ASP A 208 1.55 -5.13 7.01
C ASP A 208 0.29 -4.35 6.61
N LEU A 209 0.44 -3.12 6.14
CA LEU A 209 -0.61 -2.35 5.47
C LEU A 209 -0.06 -1.54 4.29
N THR A 210 -0.83 -1.52 3.21
CA THR A 210 -0.56 -0.73 2.00
C THR A 210 -1.74 0.17 1.69
N VAL A 211 -1.47 1.43 1.33
CA VAL A 211 -2.45 2.33 0.71
C VAL A 211 -1.97 2.69 -0.69
N GLY A 212 -2.88 2.65 -1.64
CA GLY A 212 -2.66 3.14 -2.99
C GLY A 212 -3.91 3.77 -3.57
N LEU A 213 -3.83 4.11 -4.86
CA LEU A 213 -4.91 4.72 -5.60
C LEU A 213 -5.90 3.66 -6.07
N ARG A 214 -7.17 3.99 -6.06
CA ARG A 214 -8.23 3.10 -6.49
C ARG A 214 -8.27 3.02 -8.02
N ARG A 215 -8.21 1.82 -8.61
CA ARG A 215 -8.26 1.63 -10.07
C ARG A 215 -9.43 2.36 -10.75
N GLU A 216 -10.58 2.41 -10.08
CA GLU A 216 -11.80 3.01 -10.62
C GLU A 216 -11.68 4.48 -11.00
N ILE A 217 -10.77 5.25 -10.39
CA ILE A 217 -10.59 6.68 -10.71
C ILE A 217 -9.91 6.89 -12.06
N PHE A 218 -9.22 5.87 -12.59
CA PHE A 218 -8.43 5.95 -13.81
C PHE A 218 -9.01 5.11 -14.95
N ARG A 219 -10.30 4.79 -14.92
CA ARG A 219 -10.96 3.92 -15.93
C ARG A 219 -10.76 4.38 -17.37
N ILE A 220 -10.52 5.67 -17.60
CA ILE A 220 -10.30 6.24 -18.93
C ILE A 220 -8.93 5.88 -19.53
N TYR A 221 -7.96 5.43 -18.72
CA TYR A 221 -6.59 5.12 -19.14
C TYR A 221 -6.36 3.61 -19.36
N GLN A 222 -7.39 2.89 -19.80
CA GLN A 222 -7.33 1.43 -19.90
C GLN A 222 -6.20 0.93 -20.83
N ALA A 223 -5.91 1.67 -21.91
CA ALA A 223 -4.83 1.32 -22.82
C ALA A 223 -3.46 1.39 -22.13
N ALA A 224 -3.19 2.46 -21.37
CA ALA A 224 -1.97 2.59 -20.59
C ALA A 224 -1.81 1.45 -19.57
N PHE A 225 -2.89 1.01 -18.92
CA PHE A 225 -2.81 -0.11 -17.98
C PHE A 225 -2.46 -1.45 -18.61
N TYR A 226 -2.82 -1.68 -19.88
CA TYR A 226 -2.38 -2.88 -20.59
C TYR A 226 -0.87 -2.90 -20.82
N GLU A 227 -0.25 -1.74 -21.05
CA GLU A 227 1.21 -1.63 -21.23
C GLU A 227 1.97 -1.73 -19.89
N LEU A 228 1.41 -1.15 -18.82
CA LEU A 228 2.06 -1.10 -17.51
C LEU A 228 2.01 -2.44 -16.75
N ASP A 229 0.98 -3.27 -16.99
CA ASP A 229 0.78 -4.59 -16.38
C ASP A 229 1.02 -4.56 -14.84
N ALA A 230 1.95 -5.38 -14.35
CA ALA A 230 2.28 -5.53 -12.95
C ALA A 230 2.76 -4.23 -12.28
N ILE A 231 3.38 -3.32 -13.04
CA ILE A 231 3.92 -2.05 -12.52
C ILE A 231 2.80 -1.17 -11.94
N ALA A 232 1.65 -1.14 -12.62
CA ALA A 232 0.53 -0.33 -12.17
C ALA A 232 -0.15 -0.93 -10.93
N ALA A 233 -0.24 -2.26 -10.83
CA ALA A 233 -0.96 -2.97 -9.77
C ALA A 233 -0.07 -4.04 -9.12
N PRO A 234 0.91 -3.63 -8.29
CA PRO A 234 1.93 -4.55 -7.80
C PRO A 234 1.44 -5.49 -6.68
N VAL A 235 0.21 -5.37 -6.18
CA VAL A 235 -0.29 -6.14 -5.03
C VAL A 235 -1.02 -7.41 -5.51
N ASN A 236 -0.44 -8.60 -5.27
CA ASN A 236 -0.90 -9.89 -5.83
C ASN A 236 -2.40 -10.18 -5.60
N CYS A 237 -2.92 -9.81 -4.43
CA CYS A 237 -4.28 -10.16 -3.99
C CYS A 237 -5.20 -8.93 -3.88
N ALA A 238 -4.78 -7.78 -4.42
CA ALA A 238 -5.57 -6.55 -4.41
C ALA A 238 -5.27 -5.72 -5.67
N PRO A 239 -5.59 -6.22 -6.87
CA PRO A 239 -5.38 -5.52 -8.13
C PRO A 239 -6.16 -4.20 -8.24
N SER A 240 -7.15 -3.97 -7.38
CA SER A 240 -7.84 -2.69 -7.21
C SER A 240 -6.92 -1.57 -6.68
N ILE A 241 -5.79 -1.92 -6.03
CA ILE A 241 -4.76 -0.97 -5.59
C ILE A 241 -3.78 -0.71 -6.72
N LEU A 242 -3.89 0.48 -7.29
CA LEU A 242 -2.91 1.02 -8.21
C LEU A 242 -1.87 1.86 -7.50
N PHE A 243 -0.64 1.81 -8.00
CA PHE A 243 0.46 2.69 -7.61
C PHE A 243 0.52 2.97 -6.09
N PRO A 244 0.78 1.94 -5.26
CA PRO A 244 0.87 2.14 -3.83
C PRO A 244 1.85 3.24 -3.47
N CYS A 245 1.47 4.09 -2.53
CA CYS A 245 2.24 5.28 -2.14
C CYS A 245 2.38 5.46 -0.63
N PHE A 246 1.80 4.55 0.16
CA PHE A 246 2.00 4.47 1.59
C PHE A 246 2.14 3.03 2.05
N SER A 247 3.11 2.77 2.93
CA SER A 247 3.26 1.48 3.63
C SER A 247 3.32 1.68 5.14
N LEU A 248 2.84 0.68 5.87
CA LEU A 248 2.96 0.62 7.32
C LEU A 248 3.46 -0.75 7.76
N GLU A 249 4.38 -0.74 8.72
CA GLU A 249 4.91 -1.93 9.39
C GLU A 249 4.64 -1.83 10.88
N VAL A 250 4.16 -2.94 11.45
CA VAL A 250 3.90 -3.10 12.88
C VAL A 250 4.86 -4.15 13.41
N LYS A 251 5.59 -3.83 14.47
CA LYS A 251 6.43 -4.82 15.19
C LYS A 251 6.39 -4.55 16.69
N GLY A 252 6.66 -5.57 17.50
CA GLY A 252 6.80 -5.43 18.94
C GLY A 252 8.18 -4.91 19.34
N ASP A 253 8.47 -4.98 20.64
CA ASP A 253 9.68 -4.43 21.26
C ASP A 253 11.01 -4.82 20.61
N SER A 254 11.09 -6.00 20.00
CA SER A 254 12.35 -6.54 19.44
C SER A 254 12.54 -6.28 17.94
N GLY A 255 11.56 -5.69 17.24
CA GLY A 255 11.52 -5.66 15.78
C GLY A 255 11.62 -4.27 15.13
N GLY A 256 11.82 -3.18 15.88
CA GLY A 256 11.76 -1.82 15.34
C GLY A 256 12.76 -1.52 14.21
N ALA A 257 14.03 -1.92 14.37
CA ALA A 257 15.05 -1.74 13.32
C ALA A 257 14.75 -2.60 12.07
N ASP A 258 14.20 -3.80 12.27
CA ASP A 258 13.76 -4.68 11.18
C ASP A 258 12.58 -4.05 10.42
N ALA A 259 11.64 -3.43 11.15
CA ALA A 259 10.44 -2.78 10.60
C ALA A 259 10.80 -1.58 9.73
N SER A 260 11.66 -0.68 10.22
CA SER A 260 12.13 0.48 9.44
C SER A 260 12.84 0.03 8.17
N THR A 261 13.70 -0.98 8.28
CA THR A 261 14.44 -1.53 7.11
C THR A 261 13.50 -2.21 6.11
N LYS A 262 12.47 -2.91 6.59
CA LYS A 262 11.42 -3.50 5.73
C LYS A 262 10.60 -2.41 5.05
N ASN A 263 10.22 -1.35 5.76
CA ASN A 263 9.53 -0.19 5.21
C ASN A 263 10.35 0.50 4.11
N ARG A 264 11.66 0.68 4.29
CA ARG A 264 12.54 1.23 3.24
C ARG A 264 12.52 0.38 1.98
N ASN A 265 12.57 -0.94 2.12
CA ASN A 265 12.44 -1.84 0.96
C ASN A 265 11.05 -1.71 0.32
N ASN A 266 9.97 -1.75 1.11
CA ASN A 266 8.61 -1.59 0.58
C ASN A 266 8.47 -0.27 -0.19
N ALA A 267 8.88 0.85 0.40
CA ALA A 267 8.81 2.17 -0.19
C ALA A 267 9.69 2.32 -1.45
N ALA A 268 10.89 1.73 -1.46
CA ALA A 268 11.73 1.75 -2.64
C ALA A 268 11.06 1.03 -3.82
N ASN A 269 10.40 -0.11 -3.60
CA ASN A 269 9.67 -0.81 -4.66
C ASN A 269 8.44 -0.03 -5.14
N MET A 270 7.73 0.64 -4.23
CA MET A 270 6.65 1.59 -4.59
C MET A 270 7.17 2.72 -5.49
N LEU A 271 8.27 3.37 -5.08
CA LEU A 271 8.94 4.43 -5.84
C LEU A 271 9.41 3.95 -7.20
N TYR A 272 9.98 2.75 -7.27
CA TYR A 272 10.43 2.16 -8.53
C TYR A 272 9.28 2.03 -9.52
N ASN A 273 8.16 1.44 -9.09
CA ASN A 273 6.99 1.26 -9.97
C ASN A 273 6.40 2.60 -10.42
N LEU A 274 6.29 3.56 -9.50
CA LEU A 274 5.84 4.92 -9.81
C LEU A 274 6.76 5.64 -10.80
N ARG A 275 8.09 5.53 -10.62
CA ARG A 275 9.06 6.14 -11.52
C ARG A 275 9.05 5.47 -12.90
N GLN A 276 8.74 4.18 -12.98
CA GLN A 276 8.59 3.48 -14.26
C GLN A 276 7.41 4.02 -15.07
N LEU A 277 6.30 4.39 -14.43
CA LEU A 277 5.21 5.11 -15.11
C LEU A 277 5.72 6.42 -15.72
N ALA A 278 6.40 7.27 -14.93
CA ALA A 278 6.95 8.53 -15.43
C ALA A 278 7.95 8.29 -16.59
N THR A 279 8.76 7.25 -16.50
CA THR A 279 9.72 6.88 -17.55
C THR A 279 9.02 6.42 -18.82
N GLN A 280 7.92 5.67 -18.73
CA GLN A 280 7.13 5.27 -19.90
C GLN A 280 6.35 6.44 -20.52
N ALA A 281 5.91 7.39 -19.70
CA ALA A 281 5.13 8.54 -20.14
C ALA A 281 5.94 9.60 -20.90
N GLY A 282 7.24 9.74 -20.62
CA GLY A 282 8.06 10.81 -21.23
C GLY A 282 9.56 10.53 -21.31
N GLY A 283 9.99 9.29 -21.07
CA GLY A 283 11.40 8.91 -21.02
C GLY A 283 12.09 9.27 -19.71
N ASN A 284 13.40 8.95 -19.64
CA ASN A 284 14.17 9.12 -18.41
C ASN A 284 14.43 10.60 -18.06
N GLU A 285 14.48 11.50 -19.04
CA GLU A 285 14.64 12.95 -18.81
C GLU A 285 13.39 13.53 -18.13
N HIS A 286 12.18 13.17 -18.59
CA HIS A 286 10.93 13.57 -17.93
C HIS A 286 10.86 13.06 -16.50
N ALA A 287 11.22 11.79 -16.26
CA ALA A 287 11.24 11.22 -14.91
C ALA A 287 12.24 11.96 -13.99
N GLN A 288 13.41 12.33 -14.49
CA GLN A 288 14.38 13.10 -13.71
C GLN A 288 13.87 14.50 -13.32
N GLN A 289 13.16 15.17 -14.23
CA GLN A 289 12.68 16.53 -14.01
C GLN A 289 11.42 16.58 -13.14
N SER A 290 10.51 15.62 -13.32
CA SER A 290 9.19 15.64 -12.69
C SER A 290 9.07 14.73 -11.47
N PHE A 291 9.89 13.68 -11.37
CA PHE A 291 9.75 12.64 -10.34
C PHE A 291 10.91 12.61 -9.35
N ASP A 292 12.15 12.64 -9.83
CA ASP A 292 13.33 12.54 -8.98
C ASP A 292 13.51 13.79 -8.09
N GLY A 293 14.05 13.60 -6.88
CA GLY A 293 14.21 14.65 -5.86
C GLY A 293 12.92 15.02 -5.11
N VAL A 294 11.79 14.43 -5.47
CA VAL A 294 10.46 14.73 -4.90
C VAL A 294 9.99 13.60 -4.00
N VAL A 295 9.40 13.92 -2.85
CA VAL A 295 8.80 12.90 -1.98
C VAL A 295 7.53 12.36 -2.63
N ARG A 296 7.53 11.05 -2.94
CA ARG A 296 6.42 10.37 -3.64
C ARG A 296 5.82 9.22 -2.83
N VAL A 297 6.55 8.74 -1.83
CA VAL A 297 6.10 7.67 -0.95
C VAL A 297 6.40 8.09 0.49
N LEU A 298 5.44 7.83 1.38
CA LEU A 298 5.63 7.92 2.82
C LEU A 298 5.49 6.52 3.43
N SER A 299 6.10 6.30 4.59
CA SER A 299 5.83 5.08 5.36
C SER A 299 5.71 5.38 6.84
N ALA A 300 5.00 4.52 7.57
CA ALA A 300 4.95 4.55 9.01
C ALA A 300 5.47 3.24 9.62
N THR A 301 6.27 3.34 10.68
CA THR A 301 6.65 2.21 11.51
C THR A 301 5.99 2.39 12.86
N VAL A 302 5.17 1.42 13.28
CA VAL A 302 4.54 1.40 14.60
C VAL A 302 5.15 0.28 15.41
N THR A 303 5.75 0.64 16.53
CA THR A 303 6.22 -0.32 17.52
C THR A 303 5.50 -0.16 18.84
N GLN A 304 5.79 -1.03 19.80
CA GLN A 304 5.30 -0.87 21.17
C GLN A 304 5.90 0.36 21.88
N GLN A 305 7.02 0.88 21.38
CA GLN A 305 7.75 1.99 22.03
C GLN A 305 7.72 3.28 21.23
N SER A 306 7.51 3.21 19.92
CA SER A 306 7.61 4.38 19.08
C SER A 306 6.77 4.29 17.81
N ILE A 307 6.42 5.47 17.30
CA ILE A 307 5.88 5.63 15.95
C ILE A 307 6.85 6.51 15.16
N THR A 308 7.20 6.06 13.97
CA THR A 308 8.08 6.79 13.06
C THR A 308 7.39 7.01 11.73
N ILE A 309 7.41 8.24 11.22
CA ILE A 309 6.97 8.58 9.86
C ILE A 309 8.21 8.92 9.04
N SER A 310 8.35 8.30 7.87
CA SER A 310 9.50 8.48 6.98
C SER A 310 9.06 8.93 5.58
N ALA A 311 9.83 9.83 4.99
CA ALA A 311 9.71 10.23 3.60
C ALA A 311 10.65 9.42 2.71
N HIS A 312 10.22 9.17 1.47
CA HIS A 312 11.01 8.45 0.49
C HIS A 312 10.93 9.13 -0.89
N TRP A 313 12.08 9.21 -1.55
CA TRP A 313 12.23 9.78 -2.88
C TRP A 313 13.34 9.08 -3.67
N THR A 314 13.40 9.33 -4.97
CA THR A 314 14.45 8.84 -5.85
C THR A 314 15.42 9.93 -6.23
N VAL A 315 16.67 9.55 -6.52
CA VAL A 315 17.66 10.43 -7.16
C VAL A 315 18.35 9.63 -8.24
N PHE A 316 18.38 10.17 -9.45
CA PHE A 316 19.14 9.61 -10.55
C PHE A 316 20.44 10.38 -10.74
N SER A 317 21.57 9.66 -10.74
CA SER A 317 22.88 10.24 -11.02
C SER A 317 23.17 10.17 -12.51
N GLU A 318 23.31 11.32 -13.18
CA GLU A 318 23.70 11.34 -14.59
C GLU A 318 25.11 10.80 -14.84
N GLU A 319 26.02 10.97 -13.86
CA GLU A 319 27.41 10.54 -13.95
C GLU A 319 27.53 9.02 -13.90
N THR A 320 26.87 8.39 -12.93
CA THR A 320 26.96 6.94 -12.74
C THR A 320 25.84 6.17 -13.45
N LYS A 321 24.84 6.88 -13.99
CA LYS A 321 23.59 6.33 -14.55
C LYS A 321 22.84 5.44 -13.56
N ASP A 322 23.02 5.69 -12.25
CA ASP A 322 22.39 4.92 -11.20
C ASP A 322 21.17 5.63 -10.63
N LEU A 323 20.15 4.82 -10.32
CA LEU A 323 19.01 5.23 -9.52
C LEU A 323 19.23 4.85 -8.06
N SER A 324 19.05 5.80 -7.14
CA SER A 324 19.08 5.57 -5.70
C SER A 324 17.72 5.93 -5.08
N PHE A 325 17.36 5.21 -4.03
CA PHE A 325 16.11 5.35 -3.29
C PHE A 325 16.47 5.79 -1.87
N TYR A 326 16.13 7.03 -1.53
CA TYR A 326 16.46 7.61 -0.23
C TYR A 326 15.27 7.53 0.72
N SER A 327 15.57 7.37 1.99
CA SER A 327 14.62 7.43 3.09
C SER A 327 15.11 8.39 4.17
N TYR A 328 14.22 9.21 4.71
CA TYR A 328 14.51 10.12 5.81
C TYR A 328 13.41 10.07 6.85
N GLN A 329 13.79 10.04 8.13
CA GLN A 329 12.85 10.10 9.24
C GLN A 329 12.32 11.52 9.41
N LEU A 330 11.05 11.74 9.06
CA LEU A 330 10.39 13.03 9.26
C LEU A 330 10.02 13.26 10.72
N LYS A 331 9.48 12.23 11.37
CA LYS A 331 8.95 12.35 12.73
C LYS A 331 9.18 11.07 13.51
N TYR A 332 9.61 11.23 14.76
CA TYR A 332 9.76 10.16 15.75
C TYR A 332 8.95 10.51 16.99
N ILE A 333 8.21 9.53 17.49
CA ILE A 333 7.23 9.71 18.55
C ILE A 333 7.49 8.60 19.56
N ASP A 334 7.88 8.96 20.78
CA ASP A 334 7.99 8.01 21.88
C ASP A 334 6.60 7.78 22.48
N ILE A 335 6.15 6.53 22.46
CA ILE A 335 4.82 6.13 22.92
C ILE A 335 4.74 6.13 24.46
N LYS A 336 5.85 5.89 25.17
CA LYS A 336 5.85 5.62 26.63
C LYS A 336 5.30 6.77 27.48
N HIS A 337 5.20 7.95 26.90
CA HIS A 337 4.83 9.18 27.61
C HIS A 337 3.72 9.96 26.90
N LEU A 338 2.97 9.30 26.00
CA LEU A 338 1.83 9.96 25.34
C LEU A 338 0.66 10.11 26.30
N THR A 339 0.05 11.29 26.24
CA THR A 339 -1.25 11.62 26.83
C THR A 339 -2.37 11.45 25.81
N ASN A 340 -3.63 11.38 26.26
CA ASN A 340 -4.79 11.26 25.36
C ASN A 340 -4.88 12.36 24.27
N SER A 341 -4.46 13.59 24.58
CA SER A 341 -4.39 14.66 23.59
C SER A 341 -3.28 14.44 22.55
N GLN A 342 -2.17 13.84 22.95
CA GLN A 342 -1.06 13.53 22.04
C GLN A 342 -1.39 12.34 21.14
N TRP A 343 -2.20 11.38 21.59
CA TRP A 343 -2.71 10.32 20.71
C TRP A 343 -3.52 10.88 19.53
N ASN A 344 -4.31 11.93 19.76
CA ASN A 344 -5.02 12.64 18.70
C ASN A 344 -4.05 13.34 17.72
N ASP A 345 -2.95 13.89 18.23
CA ASP A 345 -1.92 14.47 17.38
C ASP A 345 -1.25 13.41 16.49
N VAL A 346 -0.89 12.26 17.07
CA VAL A 346 -0.30 11.13 16.34
C VAL A 346 -1.23 10.63 15.25
N SER A 347 -2.52 10.44 15.58
CA SER A 347 -3.55 10.06 14.62
C SER A 347 -3.66 11.09 13.49
N THR A 348 -3.70 12.38 13.83
CA THR A 348 -3.73 13.48 12.86
C THR A 348 -2.50 13.42 11.94
N TRP A 349 -1.30 13.23 12.49
CA TRP A 349 -0.06 13.17 11.71
C TRP A 349 -0.07 12.01 10.71
N LEU A 350 -0.49 10.81 11.12
CA LEU A 350 -0.57 9.64 10.25
C LEU A 350 -1.60 9.83 9.14
N GLN A 351 -2.79 10.33 9.48
CA GLN A 351 -3.83 10.59 8.50
C GLN A 351 -3.42 11.73 7.52
N ASN A 352 -2.72 12.77 8.00
CA ASN A 352 -2.13 13.83 7.18
C ASN A 352 -1.06 13.29 6.23
N ALA A 353 -0.20 12.39 6.69
CA ALA A 353 0.79 11.73 5.85
C ALA A 353 0.14 10.96 4.69
N ILE A 354 -0.88 10.14 4.99
CA ILE A 354 -1.58 9.35 3.98
C ILE A 354 -2.26 10.26 2.96
N GLU A 355 -3.04 11.26 3.39
CA GLU A 355 -3.72 12.17 2.46
C GLU A 355 -2.73 12.94 1.58
N PHE A 356 -1.66 13.47 2.17
CA PHE A 356 -0.63 14.21 1.45
C PHE A 356 -0.04 13.36 0.31
N VAL A 357 0.40 12.15 0.63
CA VAL A 357 1.08 11.30 -0.36
C VAL A 357 0.11 10.75 -1.39
N VAL A 358 -1.13 10.43 -1.00
CA VAL A 358 -2.19 10.01 -1.92
C VAL A 358 -2.50 11.11 -2.93
N GLN A 359 -2.80 12.32 -2.46
CA GLN A 359 -3.15 13.43 -3.36
C GLN A 359 -2.00 13.74 -4.32
N ARG A 360 -0.78 13.82 -3.79
CA ARG A 360 0.42 14.08 -4.59
C ARG A 360 0.73 12.98 -5.61
N THR A 361 0.47 11.72 -5.25
CA THR A 361 0.64 10.59 -6.16
C THR A 361 -0.44 10.59 -7.23
N GLN A 362 -1.70 10.89 -6.85
CA GLN A 362 -2.81 10.96 -7.79
C GLN A 362 -2.54 11.97 -8.90
N ASP A 363 -2.15 13.20 -8.55
CA ASP A 363 -1.91 14.27 -9.52
C ASP A 363 -0.80 13.88 -10.53
N GLN A 364 0.27 13.25 -10.03
CA GLN A 364 1.36 12.76 -10.88
C GLN A 364 0.91 11.60 -11.78
N VAL A 365 0.26 10.59 -11.21
CA VAL A 365 -0.20 9.40 -11.93
C VAL A 365 -1.20 9.77 -13.01
N GLU A 366 -2.13 10.69 -12.73
CA GLU A 366 -3.09 11.19 -13.72
C GLU A 366 -2.37 11.86 -14.90
N SER A 367 -1.40 12.72 -14.61
CA SER A 367 -0.60 13.41 -15.64
C SER A 367 0.17 12.41 -16.51
N ASP A 368 0.89 11.46 -15.91
CA ASP A 368 1.73 10.52 -16.65
C ASP A 368 0.89 9.48 -17.41
N LEU A 369 -0.21 8.99 -16.83
CA LEU A 369 -1.13 8.08 -17.52
C LEU A 369 -1.77 8.77 -18.74
N LYS A 370 -2.10 10.06 -18.62
CA LYS A 370 -2.61 10.84 -19.75
C LYS A 370 -1.60 10.90 -20.90
N CYS A 371 -0.36 11.29 -20.61
CA CYS A 371 0.71 11.33 -21.60
C CYS A 371 0.91 9.97 -22.29
N LEU A 372 1.06 8.90 -21.50
CA LEU A 372 1.24 7.54 -22.01
C LEU A 372 0.05 7.09 -22.87
N ASN A 373 -1.17 7.37 -22.43
CA ASN A 373 -2.37 6.98 -23.16
C ASN A 373 -2.52 7.74 -24.48
N ASP A 374 -2.22 9.03 -24.50
CA ASP A 374 -2.25 9.85 -25.71
C ASP A 374 -1.22 9.33 -26.74
N ASP A 375 -0.02 8.96 -26.30
CA ASP A 375 1.02 8.37 -27.15
C ASP A 375 0.59 7.02 -27.76
N ILE A 376 -0.02 6.13 -26.97
CA ILE A 376 -0.53 4.84 -27.45
C ILE A 376 -1.62 5.03 -28.51
N LEU A 377 -2.52 6.00 -28.30
CA LEU A 377 -3.60 6.29 -29.24
C LEU A 377 -3.08 6.87 -30.56
N LEU A 378 -2.06 7.73 -30.51
CA LEU A 378 -1.42 8.29 -31.72
C LEU A 378 -0.72 7.20 -32.56
N GLN A 379 -0.23 6.14 -31.94
CA GLN A 379 0.43 5.03 -32.64
C GLN A 379 -0.57 4.04 -33.29
N SER A 380 -1.87 4.17 -32.99
CA SER A 380 -2.91 3.18 -33.33
C SER A 380 -4.02 3.79 -34.22
N PRO A 381 -3.84 4.24 -35.50
CA PRO A 381 -3.53 3.34 -36.64
C PRO A 381 -3.01 4.08 -37.92
N ILE A 382 -1.70 4.19 -38.12
CA ILE A 382 -1.14 4.57 -39.46
C ILE A 382 -0.38 3.40 -40.11
N GLN A 383 -0.07 2.32 -39.37
CA GLN A 383 0.67 1.18 -39.92
C GLN A 383 -0.18 -0.02 -40.41
N ARG A 384 -1.51 0.11 -40.49
CA ARG A 384 -2.37 -0.96 -41.05
C ARG A 384 -2.82 -0.76 -42.50
N SER A 385 -2.50 0.35 -43.16
CA SER A 385 -2.96 0.62 -44.55
C SER A 385 -1.89 0.58 -45.66
N GLU A 386 -0.62 0.29 -45.36
CA GLU A 386 0.45 0.24 -46.40
C GLU A 386 0.97 -1.17 -46.72
N LYS A 387 0.15 -2.21 -46.48
CA LYS A 387 0.46 -3.58 -46.94
C LYS A 387 -0.66 -4.26 -47.72
N GLU A 388 -1.52 -3.46 -48.36
CA GLU A 388 -2.60 -3.96 -49.21
C GLU A 388 -2.68 -3.20 -50.54
N THR A 389 -1.54 -3.04 -51.23
CA THR A 389 -1.50 -2.78 -52.67
C THR A 389 -0.38 -3.60 -53.28
N ASP A 390 -0.76 -4.76 -53.83
CA ASP A 390 -0.24 -5.38 -55.05
C ASP A 390 -0.27 -6.92 -54.92
N ASN A 391 -1.45 -7.47 -55.19
CA ASN A 391 -1.55 -8.76 -55.85
C ASN A 391 -2.80 -8.77 -56.73
N PRO A 392 -2.67 -8.55 -58.05
CA PRO A 392 -3.73 -8.89 -58.98
C PRO A 392 -3.79 -10.42 -59.08
N PHE A 393 -5.01 -10.94 -59.05
CA PHE A 393 -5.41 -12.32 -59.31
C PHE A 393 -4.46 -13.13 -60.22
N PRO A 394 -4.40 -14.45 -59.98
CA PRO A 394 -4.83 -15.32 -61.07
C PRO A 394 -5.96 -16.25 -60.64
N SER A 395 -7.03 -16.16 -61.42
CA SER A 395 -8.05 -17.19 -61.57
C SER A 395 -7.40 -18.51 -61.99
N TYR A 396 -7.63 -19.58 -61.24
CA TYR A 396 -7.45 -20.94 -61.74
C TYR A 396 -8.70 -21.77 -61.50
N THR A 397 -9.27 -22.15 -62.63
CA THR A 397 -10.37 -23.06 -62.88
C THR A 397 -10.05 -24.46 -62.38
N ALA A 398 -11.04 -25.09 -61.76
CA ALA A 398 -11.03 -26.51 -61.46
C ALA A 398 -11.15 -27.31 -62.77
N SER A 399 -10.23 -28.27 -62.98
CA SER A 399 -10.45 -29.39 -63.90
C SER A 399 -9.77 -30.68 -63.43
N THR A 400 -10.62 -31.63 -63.04
CA THR A 400 -10.57 -33.09 -63.26
C THR A 400 -9.24 -33.84 -63.42
N SER A 401 -9.03 -34.77 -62.47
CA SER A 401 -8.63 -36.19 -62.60
C SER A 401 -7.52 -36.61 -63.58
N ARG A 402 -6.48 -37.31 -63.07
CA ARG A 402 -6.13 -38.65 -63.55
C ARG A 402 -5.20 -39.41 -62.58
N LYS A 403 -5.42 -40.73 -62.61
CA LYS A 403 -4.85 -41.85 -61.85
C LYS A 403 -3.40 -42.18 -62.21
N ARG A 404 -2.73 -42.83 -61.22
CA ARG A 404 -1.68 -43.89 -61.28
C ARG A 404 -0.32 -43.52 -61.88
N HIS A 405 0.77 -43.74 -61.12
CA HIS A 405 1.54 -45.00 -61.10
C HIS A 405 2.69 -44.92 -60.07
N CYS A 406 2.84 -45.96 -59.24
CA CYS A 406 4.13 -46.34 -58.63
C CYS A 406 5.05 -46.91 -59.73
N PRO A 407 6.36 -46.94 -59.49
CA PRO A 407 6.94 -48.25 -59.19
C PRO A 407 7.93 -48.25 -58.01
N ASP A 408 8.11 -49.46 -57.51
CA ASP A 408 8.97 -49.92 -56.42
C ASP A 408 10.47 -49.64 -56.64
N VAL A 409 11.20 -49.31 -55.57
CA VAL A 409 12.24 -50.14 -54.91
C VAL A 409 12.27 -49.79 -53.42
#